data_AF-A0A7D9D136-F1
#
_entry.id   AF-A0A7D9D136-F1
#
_cell.length_a   1.000
_cell.length_b   1.000
_cell.length_c   1.000
_cell.angle_alpha   90.00
_cell.angle_beta   90.00
_cell.angle_gamma   90.00
#
_symmetry.space_group_name_H-M   'P 1'
#
loop_
_entity.id
_entity.type
_entity.pdbx_description
1 polymer ?
#
loop_
_entity_poly.entity_id
_entity_poly.type
_entity_poly.pdbx_seq_one_letter_code
_entity_poly.pdbx_strand_id
1 'polypeptide(L)'
;MQLTGERDAHGSYLSSKMVELEPPHADNRGYIQMLVNIPTHNVSLIDSKKDTVRSNHYHTEDWHYIYVVSGSCDYYFRRHESGDEISHIVANAGDM
;
A
#
# COMPACT_ATOMS: atom_id res chain seq x y z
N MET A 1 -6.72 -15.38 -12.69
CA MET A 1 -6.91 -15.06 -11.26
C MET A 1 -8.37 -14.70 -11.10
N GLN A 2 -9.14 -15.52 -10.39
CA GLN A 2 -10.55 -15.24 -10.12
C GLN A 2 -10.55 -14.17 -9.02
N LEU A 3 -10.82 -12.92 -9.40
CA LEU A 3 -10.81 -11.80 -8.46
C LEU A 3 -11.94 -12.03 -7.45
N THR A 4 -11.57 -12.04 -6.17
CA THR A 4 -12.52 -12.20 -5.08
C THR A 4 -13.51 -11.03 -5.12
N GLY A 5 -14.81 -11.36 -5.12
CA GLY A 5 -15.84 -10.44 -4.64
C GLY A 5 -16.71 -9.70 -5.66
N GLU A 6 -16.39 -9.63 -6.95
CA GLU A 6 -17.17 -8.72 -7.81
C GLU A 6 -18.15 -9.35 -8.78
N ARG A 7 -17.88 -10.43 -9.51
CA ARG A 7 -18.78 -10.84 -10.60
C ARG A 7 -19.22 -12.30 -10.54
N ASP A 8 -20.52 -12.53 -10.72
CA ASP A 8 -21.03 -13.88 -10.97
C ASP A 8 -20.57 -14.39 -12.36
N ALA A 9 -20.92 -15.63 -12.70
CA ALA A 9 -20.58 -16.24 -13.98
C ALA A 9 -21.11 -15.48 -15.22
N HIS A 10 -21.95 -14.46 -15.02
CA HIS A 10 -22.57 -13.64 -16.05
C HIS A 10 -22.01 -12.21 -16.06
N GLY A 11 -20.98 -11.92 -15.27
CA GLY A 11 -20.34 -10.61 -15.23
C GLY A 11 -21.12 -9.57 -14.42
N SER A 12 -22.12 -9.96 -13.62
CA SER A 12 -22.93 -9.05 -12.81
C SER A 12 -22.37 -8.90 -11.40
N TYR A 13 -22.47 -7.71 -10.82
CA TYR A 13 -21.91 -7.47 -9.48
C TYR A 13 -22.57 -8.35 -8.41
N LEU A 14 -21.77 -9.06 -7.60
CA LEU A 14 -22.27 -9.76 -6.42
C LEU A 14 -22.82 -8.73 -5.42
N SER A 15 -24.09 -8.87 -5.04
CA SER A 15 -24.82 -7.90 -4.21
C SER A 15 -24.50 -8.02 -2.71
N SER A 16 -23.26 -8.32 -2.33
CA SER A 16 -22.90 -8.46 -0.92
C SER A 16 -22.61 -7.10 -0.29
N LYS A 17 -23.26 -6.84 0.86
CA LYS A 17 -23.00 -5.63 1.68
C LYS A 17 -21.64 -5.68 2.39
N MET A 18 -20.98 -6.83 2.37
CA MET A 18 -19.65 -7.07 2.92
C MET A 18 -18.85 -7.82 1.86
N VAL A 19 -17.62 -7.36 1.61
CA VAL A 19 -16.67 -8.00 0.68
C VAL A 19 -15.63 -8.71 1.51
N GLU A 20 -15.40 -9.99 1.22
CA GLU A 20 -14.32 -10.75 1.85
C GLU A 20 -12.98 -10.30 1.27
N LEU A 21 -12.00 -10.05 2.15
CA LEU A 21 -10.67 -9.65 1.75
C LEU A 21 -9.78 -10.86 1.51
N GLU A 22 -8.87 -10.75 0.54
CA GLU A 22 -7.79 -11.72 0.38
C GLU A 22 -6.90 -11.76 1.64
N PRO A 23 -6.30 -12.93 1.97
CA PRO A 23 -5.37 -13.01 3.09
C PRO A 23 -4.22 -11.99 2.95
N PRO A 24 -3.79 -11.37 4.06
CA PRO A 24 -2.71 -10.40 4.01
C PRO A 24 -1.38 -11.05 3.65
N HIS A 25 -0.53 -10.30 2.94
CA HIS A 25 0.88 -10.65 2.77
C HIS A 25 1.64 -10.29 4.05
N ALA A 26 1.93 -11.29 4.88
CA ALA A 26 2.57 -11.11 6.18
C ALA A 26 3.99 -11.68 6.22
N ASP A 27 4.88 -10.96 6.90
CA ASP A 27 6.24 -11.41 7.21
C ASP A 27 6.69 -10.89 8.60
N ASN A 28 7.96 -11.08 8.93
CA ASN A 28 8.49 -10.62 10.21
C ASN A 28 8.39 -9.10 10.41
N ARG A 29 8.28 -8.31 9.32
CA ARG A 29 8.20 -6.85 9.35
C ARG A 29 6.79 -6.33 9.62
N GLY A 30 5.75 -7.17 9.54
CA GLY A 30 4.35 -6.79 9.68
C GLY A 30 3.53 -7.36 8.53
N TYR A 31 2.55 -6.63 8.00
CA TYR A 31 1.72 -7.12 6.89
C TYR A 31 1.30 -6.03 5.90
N ILE A 32 0.87 -6.48 4.72
CA ILE A 32 0.20 -5.68 3.69
C ILE A 32 -1.15 -6.33 3.41
N GLN A 33 -2.23 -5.62 3.68
CA GLN A 33 -3.60 -6.03 3.38
C GLN A 33 -4.11 -5.24 2.18
N MET A 34 -4.45 -5.93 1.10
CA MET A 34 -5.13 -5.30 -0.04
C MET A 34 -6.58 -5.00 0.35
N LEU A 35 -7.02 -3.75 0.18
CA LEU A 35 -8.37 -3.30 0.52
C LEU A 35 -9.25 -3.20 -0.73
N VAL A 36 -8.73 -2.57 -1.78
CA VAL A 36 -9.44 -2.34 -3.05
C VAL A 36 -8.43 -2.33 -4.19
N ASN A 37 -8.70 -3.05 -5.28
CA ASN A 37 -7.82 -3.10 -6.46
C ASN A 37 -8.46 -2.53 -7.73
N ILE A 38 -9.74 -2.17 -7.65
CA ILE A 38 -10.50 -1.61 -8.76
C ILE A 38 -11.53 -0.59 -8.25
N PRO A 39 -11.78 0.49 -8.99
CA PRO A 39 -11.13 0.87 -10.24
C PRO A 39 -9.71 1.48 -10.03
N THR A 40 -9.32 1.76 -8.80
CA THR A 40 -7.97 2.23 -8.44
C THR A 40 -7.01 1.06 -8.43
N HIS A 41 -5.87 1.13 -9.13
CA HIS A 41 -4.90 0.03 -9.28
C HIS A 41 -4.67 -0.75 -7.97
N ASN A 42 -4.45 -0.05 -6.86
CA ASN A 42 -4.38 -0.64 -5.53
C ASN A 42 -4.58 0.39 -4.41
N VAL A 43 -5.33 0.00 -3.38
CA VAL A 43 -5.39 0.61 -2.06
C VAL A 43 -5.03 -0.48 -1.06
N SER A 44 -3.96 -0.26 -0.29
CA SER A 44 -3.47 -1.23 0.68
C SER A 44 -3.30 -0.59 2.06
N LEU A 45 -3.60 -1.38 3.09
CA LEU A 45 -3.23 -1.07 4.48
C LEU A 45 -1.91 -1.77 4.79
N ILE A 46 -0.90 -0.99 5.20
CA ILE A 46 0.41 -1.50 5.56
C ILE A 46 0.63 -1.29 7.05
N ASP A 47 0.89 -2.39 7.77
CA ASP A 47 1.33 -2.37 9.16
C ASP A 47 2.80 -2.76 9.21
N SER A 48 3.64 -1.90 9.80
CA SER A 48 5.08 -2.14 9.92
C SER A 48 5.49 -2.11 11.39
N LYS A 49 6.25 -3.11 11.81
CA LYS A 49 6.84 -3.16 13.16
C LYS A 49 7.98 -2.16 13.25
N LYS A 50 8.25 -1.73 14.49
CA LYS A 50 9.40 -0.89 14.81
C LYS A 50 10.71 -1.50 14.27
N ASP A 51 11.60 -0.64 13.81
CA ASP A 51 12.94 -0.98 13.32
C ASP A 51 12.94 -1.86 12.04
N THR A 52 11.86 -1.78 11.24
CA THR A 52 11.75 -2.47 9.95
C THR A 52 11.75 -1.47 8.80
N VAL A 53 12.29 -1.88 7.65
CA VAL A 53 12.40 -1.04 6.44
C VAL A 53 11.58 -1.65 5.30
N ARG A 54 10.86 -0.78 4.59
CA ARG A 54 10.08 -1.10 3.39
C ARG A 54 10.25 -0.01 2.33
N SER A 55 9.83 -0.31 1.11
CA SER A 55 9.73 0.65 0.00
C SER A 55 11.05 1.30 -0.46
N ASN A 56 12.17 0.57 -0.40
CA ASN A 56 13.42 1.01 -1.04
C ASN A 56 13.40 0.70 -2.55
N HIS A 57 12.51 1.35 -3.29
CA HIS A 57 12.38 1.26 -4.74
C HIS A 57 11.87 2.60 -5.31
N TYR A 58 11.80 2.70 -6.63
CA TYR A 58 11.22 3.83 -7.35
C TYR A 58 10.32 3.31 -8.46
N HIS A 59 9.46 4.19 -8.97
CA HIS A 59 8.49 3.90 -10.01
C HIS A 59 8.79 4.73 -11.26
N THR A 60 8.59 4.14 -12.44
CA THR A 60 8.79 4.80 -13.74
C THR A 60 7.48 5.22 -14.40
N GLU A 61 6.39 4.51 -14.12
CA GLU A 61 5.10 4.66 -14.81
C GLU A 61 3.94 4.99 -13.85
N ASP A 62 4.14 4.81 -12.54
CA ASP A 62 3.14 5.00 -11.50
C ASP A 62 3.71 5.73 -10.27
N TRP A 63 2.83 6.00 -9.30
CA TRP A 63 3.13 6.73 -8.08
C TRP A 63 2.05 6.42 -7.04
N HIS A 64 2.36 6.65 -5.76
CA HIS A 64 1.46 6.34 -4.66
C HIS A 64 1.16 7.57 -3.81
N TYR A 65 -0.08 7.64 -3.32
CA TYR A 65 -0.40 8.40 -2.10
C TYR A 65 -0.10 7.51 -0.89
N ILE A 66 0.46 8.11 0.16
CA ILE A 66 0.70 7.45 1.45
C ILE A 66 0.06 8.36 2.49
N TYR A 67 -0.72 7.79 3.41
CA TYR A 67 -1.27 8.52 4.55
C TYR A 67 -0.97 7.71 5.81
N VAL A 68 -0.33 8.34 6.80
CA VAL A 68 0.01 7.65 8.05
C VAL A 68 -1.19 7.67 8.99
N VAL A 69 -1.83 6.51 9.16
CA VAL A 69 -3.00 6.37 10.05
C VAL A 69 -2.61 6.38 11.53
N SER A 70 -1.49 5.74 11.88
CA SER A 70 -1.02 5.67 13.27
C SER A 70 0.49 5.46 13.36
N GLY A 71 1.11 5.92 14.44
CA GLY A 71 2.55 5.83 14.64
C GLY A 71 3.32 6.91 13.88
N SER A 72 4.56 6.59 13.51
CA SER A 72 5.44 7.46 12.72
C SER A 72 6.45 6.62 11.94
N CYS A 73 7.02 7.17 10.87
CA CYS A 73 8.11 6.54 10.13
C CYS A 73 9.12 7.58 9.63
N ASP A 74 10.36 7.13 9.47
CA ASP A 74 11.37 7.86 8.72
C ASP A 74 11.15 7.62 7.21
N TYR A 75 10.92 8.68 6.46
CA TYR A 75 10.71 8.63 5.02
C TYR A 75 11.92 9.24 4.30
N TYR A 76 12.66 8.37 3.61
CA TYR A 76 13.86 8.73 2.86
C TYR A 76 13.54 8.76 1.36
N PHE A 77 14.01 9.79 0.66
CA PHE A 77 13.76 9.93 -0.77
C PHE A 77 14.87 10.71 -1.47
N ARG A 78 15.06 10.41 -2.76
CA ARG A 78 15.86 11.21 -3.70
C ARG A 78 15.37 10.92 -5.11
N ARG A 79 15.69 11.80 -6.05
CA ARG A 79 15.44 11.52 -7.46
C ARG A 79 16.35 10.39 -7.94
N HIS A 80 15.81 9.50 -8.77
CA HIS A 80 16.59 8.42 -9.37
C HIS A 80 17.70 9.00 -10.27
N GLU A 81 18.92 8.47 -10.13
CA GLU A 81 20.11 8.84 -10.93
C GLU A 81 20.52 10.32 -10.94
N SER A 82 20.02 11.15 -10.02
CA SER A 82 20.34 12.58 -10.02
C SER A 82 21.68 12.95 -9.40
N GLY A 83 22.33 12.02 -8.67
CA GLY A 83 23.50 12.33 -7.85
C GLY A 83 23.17 13.12 -6.58
N ASP A 84 21.88 13.38 -6.32
CA ASP A 84 21.45 14.11 -5.13
C ASP A 84 21.69 13.31 -3.85
N GLU A 85 21.97 14.05 -2.77
CA GLU A 85 21.94 13.53 -1.41
C GLU A 85 20.54 13.02 -1.04
N ILE A 86 20.48 12.01 -0.16
CA ILE A 86 19.22 11.47 0.32
C ILE A 86 18.55 12.51 1.23
N SER A 87 17.32 12.89 0.87
CA SER A 87 16.45 13.69 1.73
C SER A 87 15.71 12.79 2.72
N HIS A 88 15.38 13.35 3.88
CA HIS A 88 14.73 12.65 4.98
C HIS A 88 13.68 13.55 5.64
N ILE A 89 12.53 12.99 5.95
CA ILE A 89 11.52 13.58 6.82
C ILE A 89 11.01 12.52 7.80
N VAL A 90 10.47 12.96 8.93
CA VAL A 90 9.69 12.11 9.83
C VAL A 90 8.21 12.35 9.55
N ALA A 91 7.50 11.33 9.08
CA ALA A 91 6.06 11.38 8.89
C ALA A 91 5.36 10.81 10.13
N ASN A 92 4.41 11.56 10.68
CA ASN A 92 3.62 11.20 11.86
C ASN A 92 2.19 10.86 11.46
N ALA A 93 1.42 10.31 12.40
CA ALA A 93 -0.01 10.13 12.20
C ALA A 93 -0.68 11.44 11.74
N GLY A 94 -1.38 11.38 10.61
CA GLY A 94 -1.99 12.53 9.95
C GLY A 94 -1.17 13.16 8.83
N ASP A 95 0.10 12.79 8.66
CA ASP A 95 0.97 13.26 7.58
C ASP A 95 0.87 12.39 6.31
N MET A 96 1.35 13.02 5.22
CA MET A 96 1.43 12.55 3.82
C MET A 96 0.09 12.41 3.09
#